data_AF-A0A392QKL2-F1
#
_entry.id   AF-A0A392QKL2-F1
#
_cell.length_a   1.000
_cell.length_b   1.000
_cell.length_c   1.000
_cell.angle_alpha   90.00
_cell.angle_beta   90.00
_cell.angle_gamma   90.00
#
_symmetry.space_group_name_H-M   'P 1'
#
loop_
_entity.id
_entity.type
_entity.pdbx_description
1 polymer ?
#
loop_
_entity_poly.entity_id
_entity_poly.type
_entity_poly.pdbx_seq_one_letter_code
_entity_poly.pdbx_strand_id
1 'polypeptide(L)'
;MKIHRSLPVRPGIDEVEAAKGLILNLEKEDQIKFESIGKQSKGNDVPDELFMILQEMQKNFVCFQSNEQKREALKLLDLENVHSLFDELIQRASDCVSTGSGGGGGSSTGSDFRKISYSNGSASTVSTNFSKNSASGSGSRGGFDKQVPSIVASSSLVHVDKEVSAKASEL
;
A
#
# COMPACT_ATOMS: atom_id res chain seq x y z
N MET A 1 12.07 28.61 11.15
CA MET A 1 11.18 27.45 10.92
C MET A 1 12.04 26.27 10.48
N LYS A 2 11.93 25.09 11.10
CA LYS A 2 12.74 23.90 10.74
C LYS A 2 12.20 23.30 9.44
N ILE A 3 12.96 23.42 8.35
CA ILE A 3 12.62 22.95 6.99
C ILE A 3 13.17 21.55 6.68
N HIS A 4 13.84 20.90 7.63
CA HIS A 4 14.33 19.53 7.48
C HIS A 4 13.63 18.65 8.50
N ARG A 5 12.54 18.00 8.08
CA ARG A 5 12.07 16.81 8.80
C ARG A 5 12.96 15.66 8.34
N SER A 6 13.64 15.03 9.29
CA SER A 6 14.26 13.74 9.05
C SER A 6 13.19 12.78 8.51
N LEU A 7 13.60 11.86 7.63
CA LEU A 7 12.73 10.76 7.25
C LEU A 7 12.24 10.05 8.51
N PRO A 8 11.03 9.46 8.49
CA PRO A 8 10.61 8.55 9.55
C PRO A 8 11.70 7.52 9.83
N VAL A 9 11.80 7.08 11.08
CA VAL A 9 12.76 6.05 11.47
C VAL A 9 12.44 4.77 10.72
N ARG A 10 13.48 4.09 10.22
CA ARG A 10 13.32 2.81 9.54
C ARG A 10 12.77 1.76 10.52
N PRO A 11 11.73 1.00 10.15
CA PRO A 11 11.24 -0.11 10.96
C PRO A 11 12.32 -1.17 11.24
N GLY A 12 12.23 -1.83 12.38
CA GLY A 12 13.10 -2.95 12.71
C GLY A 12 12.80 -4.20 11.87
N ILE A 13 13.78 -5.07 11.65
CA ILE A 13 13.56 -6.33 10.91
C ILE A 13 12.51 -7.22 11.60
N ASP A 14 12.55 -7.30 12.93
CA ASP A 14 11.60 -8.06 13.73
C ASP A 14 10.18 -7.51 13.58
N GLU A 15 10.03 -6.18 13.48
CA GLU A 15 8.75 -5.51 13.29
C GLU A 15 8.17 -5.80 11.90
N VAL A 16 9.02 -5.79 10.88
CA VAL A 16 8.64 -6.12 9.48
C VAL A 16 8.21 -7.58 9.38
N GLU A 17 8.94 -8.49 10.01
CA GLU A 17 8.57 -9.92 10.03
C GLU A 17 7.27 -10.14 10.80
N ALA A 18 7.10 -9.50 11.95
CA ALA A 18 5.86 -9.55 12.72
C ALA A 18 4.67 -9.02 11.91
N ALA A 19 4.83 -7.91 11.19
CA ALA A 19 3.79 -7.33 10.34
C ALA A 19 3.38 -8.29 9.21
N LYS A 20 4.34 -8.93 8.53
CA LYS A 20 4.07 -9.96 7.51
C LYS A 20 3.34 -11.16 8.12
N GLY A 21 3.82 -11.64 9.27
CA GLY A 21 3.21 -12.75 9.99
C GLY A 21 1.77 -12.47 10.39
N LEU A 22 1.49 -11.27 10.90
CA LEU A 22 0.15 -10.82 11.26
C LEU A 22 -0.80 -10.86 10.06
N ILE A 23 -0.39 -10.30 8.92
CA ILE A 23 -1.21 -10.29 7.70
C ILE A 23 -1.55 -11.72 7.26
N LEU A 24 -0.53 -12.59 7.17
CA LEU A 24 -0.72 -13.98 6.73
C LEU A 24 -1.62 -14.78 7.68
N ASN A 25 -1.49 -14.56 9.00
CA ASN A 25 -2.34 -15.24 9.98
C ASN A 25 -3.79 -14.78 9.86
N LEU A 26 -4.03 -13.48 9.75
CA LEU A 26 -5.38 -12.94 9.57
C LEU A 26 -6.02 -13.40 8.26
N GLU A 27 -5.27 -13.46 7.15
CA GLU A 27 -5.79 -14.01 5.88
C GLU A 27 -6.24 -15.47 6.00
N LYS A 28 -5.50 -16.29 6.74
CA LYS A 28 -5.89 -17.68 7.01
C LYS A 28 -7.15 -17.74 7.87
N GLU A 29 -7.25 -16.91 8.91
CA GLU A 29 -8.44 -16.84 9.75
C GLU A 29 -9.67 -16.37 8.95
N ASP A 30 -9.52 -15.37 8.09
CA ASP A 30 -10.59 -14.88 7.22
C ASP A 30 -11.06 -15.96 6.26
N GLN A 31 -10.13 -16.71 5.66
CA GLN A 31 -10.46 -17.82 4.79
C GLN A 31 -11.31 -18.87 5.50
N ILE A 32 -10.94 -19.24 6.73
CA ILE A 32 -11.73 -20.17 7.56
C ILE A 32 -13.12 -19.60 7.84
N LYS A 33 -13.24 -18.31 8.17
CA LYS A 33 -14.52 -17.65 8.42
C LYS A 33 -15.39 -17.62 7.15
N PHE A 34 -14.82 -17.30 6.00
CA PHE A 34 -15.53 -17.31 4.71
C PHE A 34 -16.05 -18.69 4.34
N GLU A 35 -15.25 -19.74 4.56
CA GLU A 35 -15.70 -21.11 4.38
C GLU A 35 -16.86 -21.46 5.32
N SER A 36 -16.76 -21.05 6.59
CA SER A 36 -17.84 -21.27 7.55
C SER A 36 -19.14 -20.57 7.13
N ILE A 37 -19.05 -19.35 6.60
CA ILE A 37 -20.22 -18.60 6.08
C ILE A 37 -20.80 -19.31 4.85
N GLY A 38 -19.96 -19.76 3.94
CA GLY A 38 -20.38 -20.47 2.72
C GLY A 38 -21.05 -21.82 2.99
N LYS A 39 -20.71 -22.48 4.11
CA LYS A 39 -21.32 -23.75 4.53
C LYS A 39 -22.64 -23.58 5.28
N GLN A 40 -23.06 -22.35 5.60
CA GLN A 40 -24.34 -22.12 6.25
C GLN A 40 -25.50 -22.56 5.35
N SER A 41 -26.51 -23.20 5.95
CA SER A 41 -27.77 -23.55 5.28
C SER A 41 -28.88 -22.62 5.72
N LYS A 42 -29.72 -22.19 4.77
CA LYS A 42 -30.93 -21.44 5.08
C LYS A 42 -32.03 -22.33 5.70
N GLY A 43 -32.96 -21.72 6.42
CA GLY A 43 -34.21 -22.39 6.82
C GLY A 43 -35.18 -22.51 5.65
N ASN A 44 -36.10 -23.49 5.72
CA ASN A 44 -37.06 -23.79 4.64
C ASN A 44 -37.98 -22.60 4.28
N ASP A 45 -38.22 -21.69 5.23
CA ASP A 45 -39.14 -20.55 5.07
C ASP A 45 -38.43 -19.23 4.70
N VAL A 46 -37.11 -19.27 4.48
CA VAL A 46 -36.31 -18.07 4.16
C VAL A 46 -36.15 -17.93 2.65
N PRO A 47 -36.55 -16.79 2.05
CA PRO A 47 -36.26 -16.46 0.66
C PRO A 47 -34.77 -16.45 0.35
N ASP A 48 -34.39 -16.90 -0.85
CA ASP A 48 -32.98 -17.03 -1.26
C ASP A 48 -32.24 -15.68 -1.28
N GLU A 49 -32.89 -14.62 -1.75
CA GLU A 49 -32.30 -13.27 -1.78
C GLU A 49 -31.90 -12.78 -0.39
N LEU A 50 -32.77 -12.97 0.61
CA LEU A 50 -32.48 -12.54 1.98
C LEU A 50 -31.32 -13.32 2.58
N PHE A 51 -31.24 -14.62 2.29
CA PHE A 51 -30.13 -15.44 2.75
C PHE A 51 -28.80 -15.05 2.08
N MET A 52 -28.83 -14.76 0.78
CA MET A 52 -27.66 -14.29 0.03
C MET A 52 -27.15 -12.95 0.57
N ILE A 53 -28.05 -11.99 0.81
CA ILE A 53 -27.70 -10.69 1.41
C ILE A 53 -27.08 -10.89 2.81
N LEU A 54 -27.63 -11.79 3.64
CA LEU A 54 -27.07 -12.10 4.95
C LEU A 54 -25.62 -12.63 4.83
N GLN A 55 -25.39 -13.60 3.95
CA GLN A 55 -24.04 -14.15 3.72
C GLN A 55 -23.08 -13.08 3.20
N GLU A 56 -23.52 -12.22 2.28
CA GLU A 56 -22.73 -11.09 1.77
C GLU A 56 -22.37 -10.11 2.89
N MET A 57 -23.34 -9.72 3.72
CA MET A 57 -23.10 -8.83 4.86
C MET A 57 -22.12 -9.44 5.87
N GLN A 58 -22.22 -10.74 6.15
CA GLN A 58 -21.27 -11.44 7.03
C GLN A 58 -19.86 -11.46 6.43
N LYS A 59 -19.72 -11.73 5.12
CA LYS A 59 -18.42 -11.70 4.43
C LYS A 59 -17.81 -10.30 4.46
N ASN A 60 -18.60 -9.27 4.18
CA ASN A 60 -18.16 -7.89 4.22
C ASN A 60 -17.72 -7.46 5.62
N PHE A 61 -18.41 -7.92 6.66
CA PHE A 61 -18.01 -7.67 8.04
C PHE A 61 -16.63 -8.28 8.37
N VAL A 62 -16.38 -9.53 7.96
CA VAL A 62 -15.06 -10.17 8.13
C VAL A 62 -13.97 -9.38 7.40
N CYS A 63 -14.22 -9.01 6.14
CA CYS A 63 -13.30 -8.20 5.35
C CYS A 63 -13.01 -6.84 6.02
N PHE A 64 -14.03 -6.15 6.51
CA PHE A 64 -13.88 -4.88 7.21
C PHE A 64 -13.00 -4.99 8.45
N GLN A 65 -13.27 -5.99 9.30
CA GLN A 65 -12.49 -6.24 10.52
C GLN A 65 -11.02 -6.55 10.18
N SER A 66 -10.80 -7.41 9.20
CA SER A 66 -9.46 -7.81 8.77
C SER A 66 -8.67 -6.65 8.20
N ASN A 67 -9.28 -5.84 7.33
CA ASN A 67 -8.65 -4.66 6.76
C ASN A 67 -8.24 -3.66 7.84
N GLU A 68 -9.10 -3.45 8.83
CA GLU A 68 -8.79 -2.55 9.95
C GLU A 68 -7.63 -3.07 10.81
N GLN A 69 -7.58 -4.39 11.07
CA GLN A 69 -6.49 -5.01 11.83
C GLN A 69 -5.15 -5.01 11.07
N LYS A 70 -5.18 -5.18 9.75
CA LYS A 70 -3.99 -5.17 8.89
C LYS A 70 -3.48 -3.76 8.56
N ARG A 71 -4.30 -2.72 8.76
CA ARG A 71 -4.02 -1.33 8.34
C ARG A 71 -2.65 -0.81 8.80
N GLU A 72 -2.32 -0.98 10.07
CA GLU A 72 -1.03 -0.49 10.59
C GLU A 72 0.16 -1.35 10.14
N ALA A 73 -0.04 -2.66 10.03
CA ALA A 73 0.98 -3.57 9.48
C ALA A 73 1.30 -3.21 8.02
N LEU A 74 0.29 -2.92 7.20
CA LEU A 74 0.48 -2.49 5.81
C LEU A 74 1.29 -1.19 5.72
N LYS A 75 0.95 -0.18 6.55
CA LYS A 75 1.71 1.08 6.60
C LYS A 75 3.18 0.86 6.97
N LEU A 76 3.45 -0.06 7.90
CA LEU A 76 4.81 -0.39 8.31
C LEU A 76 5.59 -1.05 7.16
N LEU A 77 4.97 -1.98 6.43
CA LEU A 77 5.59 -2.61 5.26
C LEU A 77 5.81 -1.63 4.11
N ASP A 78 4.88 -0.69 3.89
CA ASP A 78 5.04 0.38 2.91
C ASP A 78 6.23 1.27 3.25
N LEU A 79 6.42 1.59 4.54
CA LEU A 79 7.55 2.38 4.99
C LEU A 79 8.88 1.64 4.76
N GLU A 80 8.97 0.36 5.09
CA GLU A 80 10.16 -0.45 4.81
C GLU A 80 10.46 -0.56 3.30
N ASN A 81 9.42 -0.67 2.47
CA ASN A 81 9.57 -0.68 1.02
C ASN A 81 10.14 0.64 0.49
N VAL A 82 9.70 1.78 1.03
CA VAL A 82 10.26 3.11 0.69
C VAL A 82 11.73 3.19 1.06
N HIS A 83 12.12 2.70 2.25
CA HIS A 83 13.53 2.67 2.65
C HIS A 83 14.38 1.77 1.74
N SER A 84 13.87 0.58 1.42
CA SER A 84 14.53 -0.35 0.50
C SER A 84 14.76 0.27 -0.88
N LEU A 85 13.77 0.98 -1.41
CA LEU A 85 13.90 1.71 -2.68
C LEU A 85 14.98 2.79 -2.61
N PHE A 86 15.05 3.54 -1.50
CA PHE A 86 16.09 4.55 -1.33
C PHE A 86 17.49 3.93 -1.24
N ASP A 87 17.64 2.80 -0.55
CA ASP A 87 18.92 2.07 -0.49
C ASP A 87 19.39 1.65 -1.88
N GLU A 88 18.50 1.12 -2.73
CA GLU A 88 18.82 0.75 -4.11
C GLU A 88 19.27 1.95 -4.96
N LEU A 89 18.60 3.10 -4.80
CA LEU A 89 18.95 4.33 -5.52
C LEU A 89 20.31 4.87 -5.05
N ILE A 90 20.58 4.84 -3.74
CA ILE A 90 21.87 5.25 -3.18
C ILE A 90 22.98 4.34 -3.67
N GLN A 91 22.77 3.02 -3.65
CA GLN A 91 23.74 2.05 -4.15
C GLN A 91 24.05 2.31 -5.63
N ARG A 92 23.00 2.44 -6.47
CA ARG A 92 23.15 2.71 -7.90
C ARG A 92 23.89 4.01 -8.17
N ALA A 93 23.56 5.09 -7.46
CA ALA A 93 24.26 6.36 -7.60
C ALA A 93 25.73 6.27 -7.17
N SER A 94 26.02 5.50 -6.11
CA SER A 94 27.38 5.26 -5.63
C SER A 94 28.22 4.51 -6.66
N ASP A 95 27.63 3.54 -7.36
CA ASP A 95 28.29 2.82 -8.45
C ASP A 95 28.62 3.75 -9.63
N CYS A 96 27.72 4.69 -9.97
CA CYS A 96 27.96 5.71 -11.00
C CYS A 96 29.11 6.68 -10.64
N VAL A 97 29.28 7.02 -9.36
CA VAL A 97 30.36 7.92 -8.92
C VAL A 97 31.70 7.19 -8.76
N SER A 98 31.67 5.93 -8.30
CA SER A 98 32.87 5.10 -8.12
C SER A 98 33.55 4.77 -9.45
N THR A 99 32.77 4.67 -10.53
CA THR A 99 33.28 4.50 -11.90
C THR A 99 33.81 5.80 -12.52
N GLY A 100 33.53 6.96 -11.92
CA GLY A 100 34.00 8.29 -12.35
C GLY A 100 35.35 8.74 -11.77
N SER A 101 35.89 8.04 -10.76
CA SER A 101 37.25 8.27 -10.22
C SER A 101 38.32 7.35 -10.84
N GLY A 102 38.05 6.78 -12.01
CA GLY A 102 39.02 6.03 -12.82
C GLY A 102 39.74 6.86 -13.91
N GLY A 103 39.63 8.18 -13.87
CA GLY A 103 40.34 9.08 -14.79
C GLY A 103 41.68 9.56 -14.22
N GLY A 104 42.71 8.71 -14.22
CA GLY A 104 44.04 9.15 -13.77
C GLY A 104 45.18 8.12 -13.74
N GLY A 105 45.54 7.54 -14.89
CA GLY A 105 46.94 7.27 -15.29
C GLY A 105 47.74 6.13 -14.63
N GLY A 106 48.10 5.12 -15.43
CA GLY A 106 49.21 4.20 -15.13
C GLY A 106 49.18 2.91 -15.96
N SER A 107 50.05 2.84 -16.98
CA SER A 107 50.30 1.67 -17.83
C SER A 107 50.46 0.35 -17.08
N SER A 108 49.85 -0.72 -17.61
CA SER A 108 50.57 -1.97 -17.88
C SER A 108 49.81 -2.80 -18.90
N THR A 109 50.41 -2.93 -20.07
CA THR A 109 50.29 -4.05 -21.00
C THR A 109 50.10 -5.39 -20.28
N GLY A 110 49.07 -6.17 -20.62
CA GLY A 110 48.99 -7.57 -20.17
C GLY A 110 47.59 -8.17 -20.19
N SER A 111 47.30 -8.90 -21.28
CA SER A 111 46.56 -10.17 -21.33
C SER A 111 45.13 -10.29 -20.75
N ASP A 112 44.25 -10.70 -21.66
CA ASP A 112 43.10 -11.60 -21.45
C ASP A 112 41.75 -11.02 -21.01
N PHE A 113 41.07 -10.38 -21.98
CA PHE A 113 39.60 -10.37 -21.98
C PHE A 113 39.07 -11.80 -22.21
N ARG A 114 38.68 -12.48 -21.12
CA ARG A 114 37.78 -13.63 -21.24
C ARG A 114 36.42 -13.13 -21.72
N LYS A 115 36.13 -13.40 -22.98
CA LYS A 115 34.82 -13.28 -23.61
C LYS A 115 33.78 -14.08 -22.81
N ILE A 116 32.99 -13.42 -21.95
CA ILE A 116 31.79 -14.02 -21.39
C ILE A 116 30.75 -14.03 -22.50
N SER A 117 30.48 -15.23 -23.03
CA SER A 117 29.43 -15.48 -24.01
C SER A 117 28.10 -15.56 -23.28
N TYR A 118 27.28 -14.52 -23.35
CA TYR A 118 25.85 -14.62 -23.03
C TYR A 118 25.11 -15.09 -24.27
N SER A 119 24.57 -16.30 -24.18
CA SER A 119 23.63 -16.86 -25.15
C SER A 119 22.40 -15.94 -25.24
N ASN A 120 22.13 -15.47 -26.45
CA ASN A 120 21.02 -14.58 -26.77
C ASN A 120 19.68 -15.30 -26.55
N GLY A 121 19.06 -15.10 -25.40
CA GLY A 121 17.65 -15.41 -25.16
C GLY A 121 16.81 -14.35 -25.86
N SER A 122 16.02 -14.76 -26.85
CA SER A 122 15.19 -13.92 -27.71
C SER A 122 14.35 -12.90 -26.91
N ALA A 123 14.63 -11.62 -27.10
CA ALA A 123 13.74 -10.55 -26.70
C ALA A 123 12.52 -10.53 -27.63
N SER A 124 11.36 -10.90 -27.09
CA SER A 124 10.06 -10.66 -27.73
C SER A 124 9.81 -9.15 -27.79
N THR A 125 9.82 -8.59 -29.00
CA THR A 125 9.37 -7.22 -29.24
C THR A 125 7.84 -7.17 -29.18
N VAL A 126 7.28 -6.62 -28.09
CA VAL A 126 5.87 -6.22 -28.07
C VAL A 126 5.75 -4.90 -28.83
N SER A 127 5.19 -4.98 -30.04
CA SER A 127 4.81 -3.80 -30.84
C SER A 127 3.47 -3.26 -30.32
N THR A 128 3.48 -2.15 -29.58
CA THR A 128 2.25 -1.40 -29.29
C THR A 128 1.96 -0.44 -30.44
N ASN A 129 0.96 -0.78 -31.26
CA ASN A 129 0.41 0.14 -32.26
C ASN A 129 -0.43 1.21 -31.56
N PHE A 130 0.07 2.45 -31.51
CA PHE A 130 -0.74 3.61 -31.17
C PHE A 130 -1.38 4.16 -32.45
N SER A 131 -2.62 3.75 -32.72
CA SER A 131 -3.42 4.37 -33.77
C SER A 131 -3.77 5.79 -33.37
N LYS A 132 -3.17 6.76 -34.08
CA LYS A 132 -3.52 8.18 -34.04
C LYS A 132 -4.90 8.35 -34.67
N ASN A 133 -5.91 8.71 -33.88
CA ASN A 133 -7.13 9.32 -34.41
C ASN A 133 -7.15 10.79 -33.98
N SER A 134 -6.74 11.67 -34.90
CA SER A 134 -6.84 13.11 -34.76
C SER A 134 -8.23 13.57 -35.22
N ALA A 135 -9.08 13.97 -34.29
CA ALA A 135 -10.25 14.80 -34.55
C ALA A 135 -10.08 16.13 -33.82
N SER A 136 -9.83 17.18 -34.61
CA SER A 136 -9.79 18.57 -34.15
C SER A 136 -11.21 19.07 -33.97
N GLY A 137 -11.58 19.44 -32.75
CA GLY A 137 -12.84 20.11 -32.40
C GLY A 137 -12.53 21.51 -31.87
N SER A 138 -12.68 22.51 -32.74
CA SER A 138 -12.67 23.93 -32.37
C SER A 138 -14.00 24.29 -31.71
N GLY A 139 -13.96 24.87 -30.51
CA GLY A 139 -15.14 25.28 -29.75
C GLY A 139 -14.84 26.53 -28.91
N SER A 140 -15.54 27.61 -29.24
CA SER A 140 -15.31 28.98 -28.81
C SER A 140 -16.04 29.33 -27.50
N ARG A 141 -15.36 30.15 -26.67
CA ARG A 141 -15.79 31.17 -25.68
C ARG A 141 -17.21 31.16 -25.07
N GLY A 142 -17.24 31.33 -23.74
CA GLY A 142 -18.37 31.80 -22.90
C GLY A 142 -18.36 31.03 -21.57
N GLY A 143 -18.06 31.56 -20.38
CA GLY A 143 -18.51 32.81 -19.80
C GLY A 143 -19.68 32.52 -18.87
N PHE A 144 -19.43 32.22 -17.58
CA PHE A 144 -20.39 32.44 -16.49
C PHE A 144 -19.67 32.57 -15.15
N ASP A 145 -19.76 33.79 -14.63
CA ASP A 145 -19.53 34.21 -13.26
C ASP A 145 -20.68 33.67 -12.38
N LYS A 146 -20.39 33.01 -11.26
CA LYS A 146 -21.20 33.13 -10.03
C LYS A 146 -20.49 32.54 -8.81
N GLN A 147 -20.49 33.39 -7.80
CA GLN A 147 -19.84 33.34 -6.50
C GLN A 147 -20.75 32.65 -5.44
N VAL A 148 -20.18 32.42 -4.24
CA VAL A 148 -20.79 32.25 -2.89
C VAL A 148 -21.04 30.77 -2.42
N PRO A 149 -20.84 30.40 -1.12
CA PRO A 149 -19.62 30.43 -0.29
C PRO A 149 -19.36 29.09 0.48
N SER A 150 -18.21 29.01 1.13
CA SER A 150 -17.81 27.97 2.09
C SER A 150 -18.69 27.94 3.35
N ILE A 151 -19.24 26.78 3.71
CA ILE A 151 -19.79 26.52 5.04
C ILE A 151 -18.74 25.76 5.85
N VAL A 152 -18.18 26.46 6.83
CA VAL A 152 -17.45 25.89 7.96
C VAL A 152 -18.44 25.19 8.89
N ALA A 153 -18.31 23.87 9.06
CA ALA A 153 -19.01 23.13 10.10
C ALA A 153 -18.02 22.79 11.22
N SER A 154 -17.95 23.65 12.23
CA SER A 154 -17.39 23.35 13.53
C SER A 154 -18.30 22.35 14.25
N SER A 155 -17.81 21.17 14.59
CA SER A 155 -18.49 20.29 15.54
C SER A 155 -17.82 20.41 16.90
N SER A 156 -18.48 21.12 17.80
CA SER A 156 -18.21 21.20 19.23
C SER A 156 -18.44 19.84 19.88
N LEU A 157 -17.37 19.28 20.45
CA LEU A 157 -17.40 18.07 21.26
C LEU A 157 -17.93 18.42 22.67
N VAL A 158 -19.13 17.95 22.99
CA VAL A 158 -19.69 17.99 24.35
C VAL A 158 -19.01 16.90 25.19
N HIS A 159 -18.29 17.31 26.24
CA HIS A 159 -17.83 16.44 27.31
C HIS A 159 -19.01 16.13 28.24
N VAL A 160 -19.28 14.85 28.48
CA VAL A 160 -20.16 14.38 29.56
C VAL A 160 -19.29 13.52 30.49
N ASP A 161 -18.90 14.10 31.61
CA ASP A 161 -18.28 13.39 32.72
C ASP A 161 -19.32 12.46 33.36
N LYS A 162 -19.00 11.17 33.44
CA LYS A 162 -19.73 10.21 34.26
C LYS A 162 -18.77 9.52 35.21
N GLU A 163 -18.65 10.12 36.38
CA GLU A 163 -18.05 9.56 37.58
C GLU A 163 -18.87 8.34 38.05
N VAL A 164 -18.23 7.18 38.17
CA VAL A 164 -18.80 5.99 38.82
C VAL A 164 -18.04 5.73 40.12
N SER A 165 -18.80 5.90 41.18
CA SER A 165 -18.55 5.60 42.59
C SER A 165 -17.84 4.27 42.83
N ALA A 166 -16.70 4.34 43.52
CA ALA A 166 -16.00 3.20 44.08
C ALA A 166 -16.79 2.64 45.28
N LYS A 167 -17.21 1.37 45.18
CA LYS A 167 -17.58 0.56 46.34
C LYS A 167 -16.40 -0.35 46.69
N ALA A 168 -15.69 0.01 47.76
CA ALA A 168 -14.81 -0.90 48.46
C ALA A 168 -15.67 -1.84 49.33
N SER A 169 -15.56 -3.13 49.07
CA SER A 169 -15.95 -4.20 49.99
C SER A 169 -14.68 -4.95 50.34
N GLU A 170 -14.20 -4.80 51.57
CA GLU A 170 -13.29 -5.74 52.20
C GLU A 170 -13.72 -5.93 53.66
N LEU A 171 -13.41 -7.12 54.16
CA LEU A 171 -13.89 -7.81 55.36
C LEU A 171 -13.75 -7.08 56.69
#